data_AF-A0A9E6XSF2-F1
#
_entry.id   AF-A0A9E6XSF2-F1
#
_cell.length_a   1.000
_cell.length_b   1.000
_cell.length_c   1.000
_cell.angle_alpha   90.00
_cell.angle_beta   90.00
_cell.angle_gamma   90.00
#
_symmetry.space_group_name_H-M   'P 1'
#
loop_
_entity.id
_entity.type
_entity.pdbx_description
1 polymer ?
#
loop_
_entity_poly.entity_id
_entity_poly.type
_entity_poly.pdbx_seq_one_letter_code
_entity_poly.pdbx_strand_id
1 'polypeptide(L)'
;MSARSERHPLTEAAPDRLRAAIRAGDTETALAEVDNVLAEAVPIHDMMGDLASALLTFIAERLGEDAVEDAWRYAGETCWRPFFDAFRASGDVEAFARTFIAFLHSHRYDFSVIEDDERWVIEVHRGTSGERMLIEGKVAGSNGHPDGHRRYGVTEKAHPWTFGFEGFPYYDVHSAVWMHLNPREWGWPVLDCEYGVKDHGDVAEQRFIVYKDPEKRAAELAAAQ
;
A
#
# COMPACT_ATOMS: atom_id res chain seq x y z
N MET A 1 14.56 -2.16 -49.62
CA MET A 1 15.10 -2.42 -48.26
C MET A 1 14.59 -1.32 -47.37
N SER A 2 13.62 -1.62 -46.50
CA SER A 2 13.04 -0.63 -45.60
C SER A 2 14.05 -0.31 -44.51
N ALA A 3 14.48 0.95 -44.41
CA ALA A 3 15.26 1.42 -43.29
C ALA A 3 14.40 1.23 -42.04
N ARG A 4 14.78 0.28 -41.18
CA ARG A 4 14.30 0.29 -39.79
C ARG A 4 14.77 1.63 -39.22
N SER A 5 13.83 2.54 -38.97
CA SER A 5 14.08 3.71 -38.14
C SER A 5 14.87 3.26 -36.92
N GLU A 6 15.99 3.91 -36.64
CA GLU A 6 16.62 3.78 -35.32
C GLU A 6 15.54 4.05 -34.26
N ARG A 7 15.55 3.25 -33.18
CA ARG A 7 14.60 3.45 -32.08
C ARG A 7 14.88 4.79 -31.45
N HIS A 8 13.84 5.57 -31.23
CA HIS A 8 13.95 6.87 -30.59
C HIS A 8 14.36 6.68 -29.10
N PRO A 9 15.26 7.48 -28.51
CA PRO A 9 15.72 7.31 -27.13
C PRO A 9 14.59 7.29 -26.08
N LEU A 10 13.49 8.03 -26.31
CA LEU A 10 12.30 7.99 -25.45
C LEU A 10 11.59 6.63 -25.38
N THR A 11 11.98 5.67 -26.21
CA THR A 11 11.45 4.28 -26.17
C THR A 11 12.34 3.34 -25.35
N GLU A 12 13.46 3.83 -24.81
CA GLU A 12 14.38 3.06 -23.98
C GLU A 12 14.06 3.28 -22.51
N ALA A 13 13.49 2.27 -21.86
CA ALA A 13 13.22 2.28 -20.43
C ALA A 13 14.50 1.99 -19.61
N ALA A 14 14.50 2.34 -18.33
CA ALA A 14 15.62 2.09 -17.42
C ALA A 14 16.12 0.64 -17.42
N PRO A 15 15.25 -0.40 -17.47
CA PRO A 15 15.72 -1.79 -17.60
C PRO A 15 16.53 -2.06 -18.88
N ASP A 16 16.23 -1.37 -19.97
CA ASP A 16 16.96 -1.54 -21.24
C ASP A 16 18.31 -0.84 -21.19
N ARG A 17 18.36 0.38 -20.64
CA ARG A 17 19.60 1.14 -20.40
C ARG A 17 20.52 0.40 -19.44
N LEU A 18 19.97 -0.16 -18.35
CA LEU A 18 20.68 -1.01 -17.40
C LEU A 18 21.34 -2.22 -18.08
N ARG A 19 20.59 -2.95 -18.91
CA ARG A 19 21.12 -4.12 -19.64
C ARG A 19 22.21 -3.72 -20.63
N ALA A 20 22.08 -2.57 -21.28
CA ALA A 20 23.09 -2.05 -22.20
C ALA A 20 24.39 -1.71 -21.45
N ALA A 21 24.29 -1.01 -20.31
CA ALA A 21 25.43 -0.67 -19.45
C ALA A 21 26.17 -1.91 -18.96
N ILE A 22 25.45 -2.93 -18.46
CA ILE A 22 26.04 -4.21 -18.03
C ILE A 22 26.81 -4.87 -19.17
N ARG A 23 26.24 -4.94 -20.38
CA ARG A 23 26.91 -5.56 -21.54
C ARG A 23 28.14 -4.78 -22.00
N ALA A 24 28.14 -3.46 -21.81
CA ALA A 24 29.28 -2.60 -22.12
C ALA A 24 30.37 -2.61 -21.03
N GLY A 25 30.12 -3.23 -19.88
CA GLY A 25 31.01 -3.17 -18.71
C GLY A 25 30.98 -1.82 -17.99
N ASP A 26 30.00 -0.97 -18.29
CA ASP A 26 29.83 0.34 -17.66
C ASP A 26 29.09 0.19 -16.32
N THR A 27 29.88 0.00 -15.26
CA THR A 27 29.35 -0.24 -13.91
C THR A 27 28.69 1.00 -13.33
N GLU A 28 29.19 2.20 -13.63
CA GLU A 28 28.65 3.46 -13.10
C GLU A 28 27.24 3.70 -13.64
N THR A 29 27.07 3.61 -14.96
CA THR A 29 25.75 3.73 -15.58
C THR A 29 24.81 2.61 -15.12
N ALA A 30 25.32 1.37 -14.98
CA ALA A 30 24.50 0.27 -14.49
C ALA A 30 23.95 0.55 -13.08
N LEU A 31 24.77 1.05 -12.16
CA LEU A 31 24.32 1.39 -10.80
C LEU A 31 23.28 2.53 -10.82
N ALA A 32 23.50 3.56 -11.63
CA ALA A 32 22.55 4.66 -11.76
C ALA A 32 21.18 4.20 -12.32
N GLU A 33 21.17 3.28 -13.28
CA GLU A 33 19.93 2.80 -13.87
C GLU A 33 19.14 1.84 -12.97
N VAL A 34 19.77 1.19 -11.99
CA VAL A 34 19.05 0.38 -10.98
C VAL A 34 18.03 1.22 -10.24
N ASP A 35 18.41 2.44 -9.82
CA ASP A 35 17.49 3.37 -9.14
C ASP A 35 16.36 3.83 -10.07
N ASN A 36 16.67 3.98 -11.36
CA ASN A 36 15.69 4.43 -12.35
C ASN A 36 14.63 3.37 -12.69
N VAL A 37 14.92 2.06 -12.51
CA VAL A 37 13.97 0.98 -12.82
C VAL A 37 12.63 1.20 -12.11
N LEU A 38 12.66 1.52 -10.83
CA LEU A 38 11.44 1.85 -10.12
C LEU A 38 11.06 3.32 -10.33
N ALA A 39 12.02 4.24 -10.53
CA ALA A 39 11.73 5.69 -10.63
C ALA A 39 10.80 6.01 -11.79
N GLU A 40 10.95 5.31 -12.91
CA GLU A 40 10.08 5.49 -14.08
C GLU A 40 8.61 5.14 -13.79
N ALA A 41 8.33 4.33 -12.77
CA ALA A 41 6.96 3.98 -12.36
C ALA A 41 6.33 4.98 -11.37
N VAL A 42 7.08 5.97 -10.84
CA VAL A 42 6.56 6.93 -9.84
C VAL A 42 5.37 7.73 -10.36
N PRO A 43 5.39 8.31 -11.57
CA PRO A 43 4.27 9.14 -12.02
C PRO A 43 2.95 8.38 -12.09
N ILE A 44 2.98 7.13 -12.58
CA ILE A 44 1.76 6.31 -12.66
C ILE A 44 1.33 5.84 -11.28
N HIS A 45 2.28 5.43 -10.43
CA HIS A 45 2.03 5.04 -9.05
C HIS A 45 1.29 6.14 -8.27
N ASP A 46 1.86 7.34 -8.25
CA ASP A 46 1.32 8.47 -7.49
C ASP A 46 -0.03 8.93 -8.07
N MET A 47 -0.16 8.93 -9.40
CA MET A 47 -1.44 9.24 -10.06
C MET A 47 -2.55 8.26 -9.68
N MET A 48 -2.25 6.97 -9.54
CA MET A 48 -3.26 5.97 -9.15
C MET A 48 -3.74 6.16 -7.72
N GLY A 49 -2.84 6.50 -6.78
CA GLY A 49 -3.23 6.88 -5.42
C GLY A 49 -4.10 8.13 -5.43
N ASP A 50 -3.66 9.17 -6.13
CA ASP A 50 -4.39 10.43 -6.27
C ASP A 50 -5.78 10.24 -6.92
N LEU A 51 -5.90 9.34 -7.90
CA LEU A 51 -7.16 8.99 -8.55
C LEU A 51 -8.09 8.26 -7.59
N ALA A 52 -7.60 7.25 -6.87
CA ALA A 52 -8.39 6.53 -5.88
C ALA A 52 -8.91 7.48 -4.79
N SER A 53 -8.04 8.33 -4.26
CA SER A 53 -8.39 9.32 -3.25
C SER A 53 -9.45 10.33 -3.75
N ALA A 54 -9.32 10.79 -5.00
CA ALA A 54 -10.32 11.66 -5.63
C ALA A 54 -11.70 10.99 -5.75
N LEU A 55 -11.72 9.73 -6.21
CA LEU A 55 -12.96 8.96 -6.37
C LEU A 55 -13.65 8.70 -5.03
N LEU A 56 -12.89 8.37 -3.99
CA LEU A 56 -13.44 8.13 -2.65
C LEU A 56 -13.95 9.41 -2.01
N THR A 57 -13.25 10.53 -2.23
CA THR A 57 -13.75 11.85 -1.83
C THR A 57 -15.09 12.15 -2.50
N PHE A 58 -15.19 11.92 -3.82
CA PHE A 58 -16.43 12.09 -4.56
C PHE A 58 -17.55 11.15 -4.06
N ILE A 59 -17.23 9.89 -3.73
CA ILE A 59 -18.18 8.93 -3.16
C ILE A 59 -18.70 9.45 -1.82
N ALA A 60 -17.82 9.87 -0.91
CA ALA A 60 -18.20 10.40 0.38
C ALA A 60 -19.10 11.63 0.26
N GLU A 61 -18.75 12.59 -0.60
CA GLU A 61 -19.55 13.81 -0.83
C GLU A 61 -20.95 13.52 -1.41
N ARG A 62 -21.10 12.44 -2.17
CA ARG A 62 -22.35 12.12 -2.88
C ARG A 62 -23.23 11.13 -2.16
N LEU A 63 -22.62 10.18 -1.45
CA LEU A 63 -23.29 9.00 -0.89
C LEU A 63 -23.08 8.87 0.63
N GLY A 64 -22.24 9.71 1.24
CA GLY A 64 -21.87 9.65 2.66
C GLY A 64 -20.59 8.84 2.90
N GLU A 65 -19.94 9.07 4.05
CA GLU A 65 -18.66 8.43 4.38
C GLU A 65 -18.75 6.89 4.49
N ASP A 66 -19.89 6.35 4.92
CA ASP A 66 -20.09 4.89 5.01
C ASP A 66 -19.94 4.21 3.63
N ALA A 67 -20.29 4.91 2.53
CA ALA A 67 -20.11 4.40 1.17
C ALA A 67 -18.63 4.23 0.78
N VAL A 68 -17.70 4.85 1.51
CA VAL A 68 -16.25 4.65 1.34
C VAL A 68 -15.85 3.26 1.84
N GLU A 69 -16.39 2.81 2.97
CA GLU A 69 -16.19 1.43 3.45
C GLU A 69 -16.72 0.44 2.42
N ASP A 70 -17.95 0.63 1.93
CA ASP A 70 -18.56 -0.23 0.91
C ASP A 70 -17.70 -0.34 -0.35
N ALA A 71 -17.18 0.79 -0.84
CA ALA A 71 -16.30 0.83 -1.99
C ALA A 71 -15.01 0.05 -1.76
N TRP A 72 -14.39 0.20 -0.58
CA TRP A 72 -13.17 -0.54 -0.24
C TRP A 72 -13.43 -2.02 0.00
N ARG A 73 -14.56 -2.40 0.60
CA ARG A 73 -14.96 -3.81 0.75
C ARG A 73 -15.15 -4.46 -0.61
N TYR A 74 -15.86 -3.81 -1.52
CA TYR A 74 -16.03 -4.30 -2.89
C TYR A 74 -14.69 -4.50 -3.61
N ALA A 75 -13.79 -3.52 -3.51
CA ALA A 75 -12.46 -3.63 -4.09
C ALA A 75 -11.62 -4.73 -3.41
N GLY A 76 -11.78 -4.93 -2.10
CA GLY A 76 -11.16 -6.01 -1.34
C GLY A 76 -11.59 -7.39 -1.83
N GLU A 77 -12.91 -7.60 -1.97
CA GLU A 77 -13.48 -8.84 -2.51
C GLU A 77 -13.04 -9.10 -3.96
N THR A 78 -12.95 -8.05 -4.78
CA THR A 78 -12.67 -8.19 -6.22
C THR A 78 -11.18 -8.39 -6.51
N CYS A 79 -10.32 -7.65 -5.82
CA CYS A 79 -8.90 -7.56 -6.14
C CYS A 79 -8.00 -8.30 -5.16
N TRP A 80 -8.35 -8.29 -3.86
CA TRP A 80 -7.49 -8.82 -2.80
C TRP A 80 -7.87 -10.23 -2.35
N ARG A 81 -9.16 -10.54 -2.23
CA ARG A 81 -9.59 -11.88 -1.81
C ARG A 81 -9.03 -12.99 -2.70
N PRO A 82 -9.01 -12.90 -4.04
CA PRO A 82 -8.41 -13.94 -4.88
C PRO A 82 -6.92 -14.16 -4.59
N PHE A 83 -6.20 -13.10 -4.21
CA PHE A 83 -4.80 -13.18 -3.77
C PHE A 83 -4.68 -13.97 -2.47
N PHE A 84 -5.47 -13.63 -1.45
CA PHE A 84 -5.48 -14.37 -0.18
C PHE A 84 -5.91 -15.83 -0.37
N ASP A 85 -6.98 -16.10 -1.11
CA ASP A 85 -7.49 -17.44 -1.36
C ASP A 85 -6.46 -18.34 -2.07
N ALA A 86 -5.66 -17.77 -2.99
CA ALA A 86 -4.59 -18.51 -3.66
C ALA A 86 -3.51 -19.01 -2.69
N PHE A 87 -3.06 -18.18 -1.75
CA PHE A 87 -2.08 -18.58 -0.73
C PHE A 87 -2.69 -19.45 0.37
N ARG A 88 -3.94 -19.20 0.75
CA ARG A 88 -4.67 -20.06 1.68
C ARG A 88 -4.77 -21.48 1.13
N ALA A 89 -5.10 -21.62 -0.16
CA ALA A 89 -5.23 -22.92 -0.81
C ALA A 89 -3.89 -23.67 -0.91
N SER A 90 -2.75 -22.96 -1.03
CA SER A 90 -1.43 -23.59 -1.02
C SER A 90 -0.92 -23.91 0.39
N GLY A 91 -1.39 -23.18 1.41
CA GLY A 91 -0.87 -23.24 2.78
C GLY A 91 0.51 -22.58 2.94
N ASP A 92 1.02 -21.92 1.90
CA ASP A 92 2.38 -21.35 1.88
C ASP A 92 2.37 -19.92 2.42
N VAL A 93 2.39 -19.80 3.75
CA VAL A 93 2.39 -18.52 4.46
C VAL A 93 3.69 -17.74 4.23
N GLU A 94 4.82 -18.42 4.08
CA GLU A 94 6.10 -17.74 3.80
C GLU A 94 6.09 -17.10 2.41
N ALA A 95 5.52 -17.79 1.41
CA ALA A 95 5.33 -17.19 0.08
C ALA A 95 4.33 -16.03 0.09
N PHE A 96 3.30 -16.08 0.94
CA PHE A 96 2.43 -14.92 1.18
C PHE A 96 3.23 -13.74 1.74
N ALA A 97 4.01 -13.96 2.81
CA ALA A 97 4.84 -12.93 3.44
C ALA A 97 5.83 -12.29 2.45
N ARG A 98 6.55 -13.12 1.69
CA ARG A 98 7.49 -12.65 0.65
C ARG A 98 6.79 -11.83 -0.43
N THR A 99 5.62 -12.27 -0.88
CA THR A 99 4.87 -11.54 -1.91
C THR A 99 4.32 -10.22 -1.39
N PHE A 100 3.85 -10.20 -0.14
CA PHE A 100 3.41 -8.96 0.52
C PHE A 100 4.57 -7.96 0.71
N ILE A 101 5.75 -8.43 1.12
CA ILE A 101 6.97 -7.61 1.20
C ILE A 101 7.36 -7.07 -0.19
N ALA A 102 7.29 -7.89 -1.24
CA ALA A 102 7.53 -7.44 -2.61
C ALA A 102 6.52 -6.38 -3.06
N PHE A 103 5.25 -6.51 -2.65
CA PHE A 103 4.24 -5.47 -2.85
C PHE A 103 4.66 -4.16 -2.16
N LEU A 104 5.08 -4.19 -0.89
CA LEU A 104 5.56 -2.99 -0.17
C LEU A 104 6.78 -2.35 -0.84
N HIS A 105 7.74 -3.14 -1.33
CA HIS A 105 8.86 -2.63 -2.13
C HIS A 105 8.38 -1.95 -3.42
N SER A 106 7.45 -2.56 -4.15
CA SER A 106 6.88 -1.96 -5.37
C SER A 106 6.11 -0.67 -5.09
N HIS A 107 5.53 -0.58 -3.89
CA HIS A 107 4.84 0.60 -3.38
C HIS A 107 5.81 1.62 -2.79
N ARG A 108 7.11 1.29 -2.65
CA ARG A 108 8.20 2.15 -2.15
C ARG A 108 8.12 2.50 -0.67
N TYR A 109 7.60 1.60 0.14
CA TYR A 109 7.62 1.77 1.59
C TYR A 109 9.06 1.73 2.09
N ASP A 110 9.35 2.54 3.10
CA ASP A 110 10.53 2.38 3.94
C ASP A 110 10.14 1.60 5.20
N PHE A 111 10.75 0.45 5.41
CA PHE A 111 10.37 -0.47 6.47
C PHE A 111 11.52 -1.38 6.90
N SER A 112 11.36 -1.96 8.09
CA SER A 112 12.16 -3.09 8.58
C SER A 112 11.26 -4.29 8.86
N VAL A 113 11.86 -5.48 8.90
CA VAL A 113 11.16 -6.72 9.24
C VAL A 113 11.80 -7.33 10.47
N ILE A 114 10.98 -7.58 11.49
CA ILE A 114 11.34 -8.26 12.72
C ILE A 114 10.65 -9.62 12.68
N GLU A 115 11.40 -10.69 12.93
CA GLU A 115 10.88 -12.06 12.90
C GLU A 115 11.03 -12.71 14.27
N ASP A 116 9.96 -13.33 14.74
CA ASP A 116 9.96 -14.25 15.89
C ASP A 116 9.39 -15.62 15.47
N ASP A 117 9.24 -16.55 16.40
CA ASP A 117 8.73 -17.90 16.12
C ASP A 117 7.26 -17.92 15.63
N GLU A 118 6.48 -16.87 15.91
CA GLU A 118 5.04 -16.81 15.63
C GLU A 118 4.71 -15.95 14.41
N ARG A 119 5.55 -14.96 14.07
CA ARG A 119 5.19 -13.93 13.09
C ARG A 119 6.38 -13.19 12.48
N TRP A 120 6.12 -12.57 11.33
CA TRP A 120 6.89 -11.46 10.79
C TRP A 120 6.16 -10.15 11.06
N VAL A 121 6.84 -9.21 11.70
CA VAL A 121 6.35 -7.85 11.95
C VAL A 121 7.09 -6.90 11.02
N ILE A 122 6.35 -6.25 10.12
CA ILE A 122 6.85 -5.22 9.23
C ILE A 122 6.61 -3.86 9.87
N GLU A 123 7.66 -3.21 10.35
CA GLU A 123 7.60 -1.86 10.93
C GLU A 123 7.76 -0.82 9.82
N VAL A 124 6.72 -0.03 9.57
CA VAL A 124 6.74 1.01 8.54
C VAL A 124 7.34 2.28 9.11
N HIS A 125 8.52 2.66 8.61
CA HIS A 125 9.18 3.91 8.97
C HIS A 125 8.57 5.08 8.21
N ARG A 126 8.25 4.85 6.93
CA ARG A 126 7.53 5.79 6.06
C ARG A 126 6.67 5.06 5.04
N GLY A 127 5.37 5.28 5.13
CA GLY A 127 4.37 4.86 4.16
C GLY A 127 4.30 5.80 2.96
N THR A 128 4.11 5.23 1.78
CA THR A 128 3.98 5.96 0.50
C THR A 128 2.54 6.00 -0.03
N SER A 129 1.58 5.55 0.79
CA SER A 129 0.13 5.61 0.58
C SER A 129 -0.48 6.90 1.16
N GLY A 130 -1.49 6.81 2.04
CA GLY A 130 -2.15 7.94 2.68
C GLY A 130 -1.20 8.81 3.51
N GLU A 131 -0.21 8.21 4.18
CA GLU A 131 0.83 8.95 4.93
C GLU A 131 1.55 9.97 4.04
N ARG A 132 1.95 9.55 2.83
CA ARG A 132 2.60 10.45 1.89
C ARG A 132 1.67 11.56 1.42
N MET A 133 0.39 11.27 1.20
CA MET A 133 -0.59 12.30 0.81
C MET A 133 -0.78 13.35 1.92
N LEU A 134 -0.74 12.94 3.19
CA LEU A 134 -0.75 13.85 4.34
C LEU A 134 0.48 14.76 4.32
N ILE A 135 1.68 14.18 4.17
CA ILE A 135 2.95 14.93 4.12
C ILE A 135 2.98 15.91 2.93
N GLU A 136 2.46 15.50 1.77
CA GLU A 136 2.38 16.33 0.56
C GLU A 136 1.27 17.39 0.62
N GLY A 137 0.46 17.40 1.68
CA GLY A 137 -0.58 18.40 1.85
C GLY A 137 -1.83 18.18 0.99
N LYS A 138 -2.03 16.95 0.51
CA LYS A 138 -3.11 16.57 -0.42
C LYS A 138 -4.40 16.15 0.29
N VAL A 139 -4.38 16.04 1.60
CA VAL A 139 -5.52 15.58 2.41
C VAL A 139 -6.12 16.76 3.17
N ALA A 140 -7.44 16.83 3.29
CA ALA A 140 -8.13 17.86 4.05
C ALA A 140 -7.60 17.91 5.50
N GLY A 141 -7.31 19.12 5.99
CA GLY A 141 -6.77 19.31 7.34
C GLY A 141 -5.26 19.06 7.50
N SER A 142 -4.57 18.57 6.47
CA SER A 142 -3.10 18.38 6.51
C SER A 142 -2.32 19.70 6.32
N ASN A 143 -1.01 19.66 6.57
CA ASN A 143 -0.05 20.78 6.50
C ASN A 143 0.19 21.36 5.08
N GLY A 144 -0.73 21.10 4.13
CA GLY A 144 -0.67 21.54 2.75
C GLY A 144 -1.00 23.01 2.53
N HIS A 145 -0.52 23.55 1.41
CA HIS A 145 -0.83 24.92 1.01
C HIS A 145 -2.35 25.10 0.79
N PRO A 146 -2.96 26.23 1.23
CA PRO A 146 -4.40 26.45 1.07
C PRO A 146 -4.91 26.39 -0.38
N ASP A 147 -4.04 26.80 -1.32
CA ASP A 147 -4.27 26.76 -2.77
C ASP A 147 -3.71 25.48 -3.43
N GLY A 148 -3.32 24.49 -2.64
CA GLY A 148 -2.82 23.21 -3.13
C GLY A 148 -3.87 22.49 -3.98
N HIS A 149 -3.44 21.97 -5.12
CA HIS A 149 -4.27 21.07 -5.92
C HIS A 149 -4.53 19.79 -5.12
N ARG A 150 -5.79 19.33 -5.09
CA ARG A 150 -6.26 18.08 -4.46
C ARG A 150 -6.39 18.19 -2.94
N ARG A 151 -7.61 18.46 -2.47
CA ARG A 151 -7.99 18.34 -1.05
C ARG A 151 -8.85 17.09 -0.90
N TYR A 152 -8.19 15.95 -0.78
CA TYR A 152 -8.87 14.67 -0.59
C TYR A 152 -9.54 14.60 0.77
N GLY A 153 -10.71 13.96 0.81
CA GLY A 153 -11.53 13.87 1.99
C GLY A 153 -10.93 12.97 3.07
N VAL A 154 -11.41 13.21 4.29
CA VAL A 154 -11.14 12.44 5.50
C VAL A 154 -12.47 12.06 6.13
N THR A 155 -12.48 11.03 6.97
CA THR A 155 -13.67 10.65 7.74
C THR A 155 -14.08 11.74 8.72
N GLU A 156 -15.39 11.90 8.89
CA GLU A 156 -15.99 12.80 9.87
C GLU A 156 -16.04 12.17 11.26
N LYS A 157 -15.96 10.84 11.36
CA LYS A 157 -16.03 10.10 12.62
C LYS A 157 -15.00 8.98 12.69
N ALA A 158 -14.80 8.50 13.92
CA ALA A 158 -14.09 7.26 14.19
C ALA A 158 -14.98 6.04 13.88
N HIS A 159 -14.41 5.05 13.20
CA HIS A 159 -15.08 3.82 12.80
C HIS A 159 -14.16 2.59 12.96
N PRO A 160 -14.70 1.37 13.03
CA PRO A 160 -13.88 0.16 12.99
C PRO A 160 -12.99 0.09 11.74
N TRP A 161 -13.51 0.54 10.59
CA TRP A 161 -12.79 0.63 9.31
C TRP A 161 -11.85 1.84 9.19
N THR A 162 -11.62 2.57 10.30
CA THR A 162 -10.56 3.59 10.42
C THR A 162 -9.62 3.32 11.58
N PHE A 163 -9.56 2.07 12.07
CA PHE A 163 -8.86 1.72 13.32
C PHE A 163 -9.33 2.54 14.54
N GLY A 164 -10.53 3.14 14.48
CA GLY A 164 -11.06 4.01 15.53
C GLY A 164 -10.58 5.46 15.47
N PHE A 165 -9.96 5.90 14.37
CA PHE A 165 -9.52 7.29 14.20
C PHE A 165 -10.57 8.14 13.45
N GLU A 166 -10.81 9.35 13.96
CA GLU A 166 -11.52 10.44 13.24
C GLU A 166 -10.52 11.20 12.34
N GLY A 167 -11.00 11.79 11.25
CA GLY A 167 -10.11 12.51 10.32
C GLY A 167 -9.19 11.57 9.54
N PHE A 168 -9.56 10.30 9.42
CA PHE A 168 -8.75 9.30 8.72
C PHE A 168 -8.86 9.51 7.20
N PRO A 169 -7.75 9.55 6.44
CA PRO A 169 -7.84 9.75 4.99
C PRO A 169 -8.68 8.66 4.33
N TYR A 170 -9.67 9.05 3.50
CA TYR A 170 -10.53 8.06 2.85
C TYR A 170 -9.74 7.07 1.99
N TYR A 171 -8.64 7.53 1.39
CA TYR A 171 -7.75 6.64 0.67
C TYR A 171 -7.15 5.58 1.59
N ASP A 172 -6.72 5.91 2.81
CA ASP A 172 -5.98 4.99 3.68
C ASP A 172 -6.87 3.96 4.38
N VAL A 173 -8.21 4.12 4.32
CA VAL A 173 -9.21 3.16 4.84
C VAL A 173 -8.96 1.73 4.36
N HIS A 174 -8.39 1.56 3.16
CA HIS A 174 -8.02 0.23 2.65
C HIS A 174 -7.06 -0.52 3.59
N SER A 175 -6.19 0.16 4.33
CA SER A 175 -5.30 -0.48 5.31
C SER A 175 -6.10 -1.17 6.41
N ALA A 176 -7.13 -0.51 6.95
CA ALA A 176 -8.00 -1.10 7.97
C ALA A 176 -8.85 -2.22 7.37
N VAL A 177 -9.48 -1.97 6.22
CA VAL A 177 -10.40 -2.95 5.62
C VAL A 177 -9.63 -4.18 5.13
N TRP A 178 -8.61 -4.02 4.29
CA TRP A 178 -7.96 -5.16 3.62
C TRP A 178 -6.92 -5.88 4.48
N MET A 179 -6.28 -5.18 5.40
CA MET A 179 -5.15 -5.75 6.17
C MET A 179 -5.54 -6.13 7.59
N HIS A 180 -6.57 -5.51 8.19
CA HIS A 180 -6.98 -5.76 9.58
C HIS A 180 -8.33 -6.49 9.69
N LEU A 181 -9.35 -6.04 8.96
CA LEU A 181 -10.72 -6.58 9.05
C LEU A 181 -10.91 -7.81 8.16
N ASN A 182 -10.75 -7.64 6.85
CA ASN A 182 -11.07 -8.64 5.85
C ASN A 182 -10.37 -9.99 6.05
N PRO A 183 -9.06 -10.10 6.37
CA PRO A 183 -8.43 -11.41 6.56
C PRO A 183 -9.13 -12.24 7.64
N ARG A 184 -9.60 -11.59 8.71
CA ARG A 184 -10.37 -12.23 9.79
C ARG A 184 -11.77 -12.62 9.30
N GLU A 185 -12.47 -11.72 8.62
CA GLU A 185 -13.81 -11.93 8.08
C GLU A 185 -13.84 -13.04 7.00
N TRP A 186 -12.77 -13.17 6.22
CA TRP A 186 -12.57 -14.23 5.23
C TRP A 186 -12.17 -15.58 5.86
N GLY A 187 -11.99 -15.61 7.19
CA GLY A 187 -11.64 -16.82 7.94
C GLY A 187 -10.21 -17.28 7.73
N TRP A 188 -9.29 -16.37 7.40
CA TRP A 188 -7.86 -16.64 7.31
C TRP A 188 -7.06 -15.43 7.82
N PRO A 189 -6.94 -15.27 9.16
CA PRO A 189 -6.33 -14.11 9.79
C PRO A 189 -4.79 -14.15 9.74
N VAL A 190 -4.25 -14.38 8.54
CA VAL A 190 -2.81 -14.47 8.27
C VAL A 190 -2.13 -13.10 8.33
N LEU A 191 -2.87 -12.03 8.05
CA LEU A 191 -2.40 -10.66 8.05
C LEU A 191 -3.20 -9.83 9.04
N ASP A 192 -2.51 -8.91 9.70
CA ASP A 192 -3.09 -7.88 10.55
C ASP A 192 -2.35 -6.56 10.33
N CYS A 193 -3.01 -5.46 10.67
CA CYS A 193 -2.42 -4.12 10.63
C CYS A 193 -2.69 -3.42 11.96
N GLU A 194 -1.64 -2.92 12.59
CA GLU A 194 -1.71 -2.00 13.71
C GLU A 194 -1.46 -0.59 13.19
N TYR A 195 -2.21 0.37 13.73
CA TYR A 195 -2.12 1.78 13.36
C TYR A 195 -2.13 2.64 14.63
N GLY A 196 -1.20 3.59 14.72
CA GLY A 196 -1.04 4.53 15.83
C GLY A 196 -0.65 5.92 15.32
N VAL A 197 -0.48 6.88 16.24
CA VAL A 197 -0.04 8.26 15.93
C VAL A 197 1.37 8.45 16.49
N LYS A 198 2.30 8.99 15.70
CA LYS A 198 3.64 9.37 16.20
C LYS A 198 3.57 10.69 16.98
N ASP A 199 4.35 10.82 18.05
CA ASP A 199 4.41 11.97 18.99
C ASP A 199 4.81 13.34 18.36
N HIS A 200 5.02 13.41 17.04
CA HIS A 200 5.50 14.61 16.33
C HIS A 200 4.56 15.08 15.21
N GLY A 201 3.25 15.05 15.48
CA GLY A 201 2.25 15.88 14.78
C GLY A 201 2.10 15.59 13.28
N ASP A 202 1.37 14.51 12.96
CA ASP A 202 0.75 14.23 11.65
C ASP A 202 1.38 13.11 10.80
N VAL A 203 1.93 12.08 11.45
CA VAL A 203 2.32 10.83 10.77
C VAL A 203 1.90 9.63 11.62
N ALA A 204 1.35 8.61 10.98
CA ALA A 204 0.98 7.39 11.67
C ALA A 204 2.15 6.43 11.90
N GLU A 205 2.08 5.69 12.99
CA GLU A 205 2.86 4.47 13.17
C GLU A 205 2.05 3.31 12.58
N GLN A 206 2.60 2.64 11.57
CA GLN A 206 1.94 1.50 10.94
C GLN A 206 2.81 0.25 11.10
N ARG A 207 2.19 -0.86 11.51
CA ARG A 207 2.83 -2.17 11.50
C ARG A 207 1.94 -3.17 10.79
N PHE A 208 2.51 -3.91 9.85
CA PHE A 208 1.85 -5.09 9.29
C PHE A 208 2.39 -6.33 10.00
N ILE A 209 1.50 -7.26 10.33
CA ILE A 209 1.87 -8.48 11.03
C ILE A 209 1.41 -9.67 10.20
N VAL A 210 2.34 -10.49 9.75
CA VAL A 210 2.06 -11.76 9.07
C VAL A 210 2.27 -12.90 10.07
N TYR A 211 1.20 -13.60 10.42
CA TYR A 211 1.24 -14.74 11.35
C TYR A 211 1.64 -16.02 10.61
N LYS A 212 2.62 -16.74 11.15
CA LYS A 212 3.12 -18.01 10.61
C LYS A 212 2.09 -19.14 10.71
N ASP A 213 1.24 -19.08 11.74
CA ASP A 213 0.14 -20.02 11.98
C ASP A 213 -1.22 -19.29 12.06
N PRO A 214 -1.91 -19.12 10.92
CA PRO A 214 -3.21 -18.45 10.87
C PRO A 214 -4.35 -19.26 11.52
N GLU A 215 -4.20 -20.58 11.72
CA GLU A 215 -5.21 -21.41 12.41
C GLU A 215 -5.14 -21.19 13.91
N LYS A 216 -3.93 -21.22 14.48
CA LYS A 216 -3.70 -20.83 15.88
C LYS A 216 -4.23 -19.42 16.13
N ARG A 217 -3.92 -18.47 15.23
CA ARG A 217 -4.42 -17.10 15.32
C ARG A 217 -5.96 -17.02 15.31
N ALA A 218 -6.62 -17.79 14.45
CA ALA A 218 -8.08 -17.85 14.43
C ALA A 218 -8.66 -18.36 15.75
N ALA A 219 -8.05 -19.38 16.36
CA ALA A 219 -8.47 -19.91 17.66
C ALA A 219 -8.30 -18.88 18.80
N GLU A 220 -7.20 -18.13 18.80
CA GLU A 220 -6.97 -17.04 19.77
C GLU A 220 -8.02 -15.93 19.66
N LEU A 221 -8.36 -15.52 18.43
CA LEU A 221 -9.39 -14.50 18.19
C LEU A 221 -10.77 -14.96 18.66
N ALA A 222 -11.11 -16.24 18.43
CA ALA A 222 -12.38 -16.81 18.90
C ALA A 222 -12.46 -16.91 20.43
N ALA A 223 -11.33 -17.12 21.11
CA ALA A 223 -11.28 -17.18 22.57
C ALA A 223 -11.36 -15.79 23.26
N ALA A 224 -11.11 -14.72 22.51
CA ALA A 224 -11.15 -13.34 23.00
C ALA A 224 -12.54 -12.67 22.89
N GLN A 225 -13.52 -13.35 22.27
CA GLN A 225 -14.91 -12.91 22.08
C GLN A 225 -15.83 -13.48 23.16
#